data_AF-A0A699ZIB5-F1
#
_entry.id   AF-A0A699ZIB5-F1
#
_cell.length_a   1.000
_cell.length_b   1.000
_cell.length_c   1.000
_cell.angle_alpha   90.00
_cell.angle_beta   90.00
_cell.angle_gamma   90.00
#
_symmetry.space_group_name_H-M   'P 1'
#
loop_
_entity.id
_entity.type
_entity.pdbx_description
1 polymer ?
#
loop_
_entity_poly.entity_id
_entity_poly.type
_entity_poly.pdbx_seq_one_letter_code
_entity_poly.pdbx_strand_id
1 'polypeptide(L)'
;MSFKARVERQRTRQFRAPSTRLEVASILEQLKVEFQAGQSTQDGLAVVHFALEPQPGRQVALQVLFEYQHTSNTGQLLGPAQFETRVLEMNGWE
;
A
#
# COMPACT_ATOMS: atom_id res chain seq x y z
N MET A 1 -30.63 -16.58 25.86
CA MET A 1 -29.95 -16.53 24.54
C MET A 1 -28.72 -15.65 24.65
N SER A 2 -27.58 -16.16 24.19
CA SER A 2 -26.24 -15.81 24.66
C SER A 2 -25.65 -14.57 24.00
N PHE A 3 -25.26 -13.56 24.81
CA PHE A 3 -24.46 -12.41 24.39
C PHE A 3 -23.05 -12.81 23.90
N LYS A 4 -22.58 -14.04 24.19
CA LYS A 4 -21.25 -14.51 23.77
C LYS A 4 -21.14 -14.74 22.26
N ALA A 5 -22.24 -15.01 21.56
CA ALA A 5 -22.21 -15.29 20.12
C ALA A 5 -22.00 -14.06 19.22
N ARG A 6 -22.08 -12.83 19.78
CA ARG A 6 -21.94 -11.59 19.01
C ARG A 6 -20.52 -11.00 19.04
N VAL A 7 -19.70 -11.40 20.02
CA VAL A 7 -18.32 -10.90 20.19
C VAL A 7 -17.31 -11.73 19.38
N GLU A 8 -17.71 -12.93 18.93
CA GLU A 8 -16.82 -13.88 18.26
C GLU A 8 -16.70 -13.67 16.74
N ARG A 9 -17.54 -12.81 16.14
CA ARG A 9 -17.49 -12.44 14.71
C ARG A 9 -16.62 -11.21 14.40
N GLN A 10 -15.93 -10.64 15.38
CA GLN A 10 -15.03 -9.50 15.18
C GLN A 10 -13.53 -9.86 15.27
N ARG A 11 -13.19 -11.15 15.40
CA ARG A 11 -11.81 -11.62 15.64
C ARG A 11 -11.07 -12.20 14.43
N THR A 12 -11.49 -11.90 13.20
CA THR A 12 -10.81 -12.40 11.98
C THR A 12 -10.65 -11.33 10.89
N ARG A 13 -10.31 -10.10 11.28
CA ARG A 13 -9.59 -9.17 10.40
C ARG A 13 -8.24 -8.86 11.04
N GLN A 14 -7.42 -9.90 11.16
CA GLN A 14 -6.01 -9.71 11.50
C GLN A 14 -5.40 -8.78 10.45
N PHE A 15 -4.81 -7.69 10.93
CA PHE A 15 -3.98 -6.77 10.17
C PHE A 15 -2.94 -7.53 9.33
N ARG A 16 -3.20 -7.66 8.03
CA ARG A 16 -2.31 -8.31 7.04
C ARG A 16 -1.37 -7.32 6.35
N ALA A 17 -1.02 -6.21 7.02
CA ALA A 17 -0.12 -5.21 6.45
C ALA A 17 1.25 -5.78 6.01
N PRO A 18 1.93 -6.65 6.79
CA PRO A 18 3.22 -7.18 6.37
C PRO A 18 3.12 -8.27 5.29
N SER A 19 2.06 -9.09 5.30
CA SER A 19 1.95 -10.23 4.36
C SER A 19 1.72 -9.79 2.92
N THR A 20 0.88 -8.77 2.69
CA THR A 20 0.56 -8.33 1.33
C THR A 20 1.75 -7.68 0.64
N ARG A 21 2.59 -6.92 1.37
CA ARG A 21 3.83 -6.39 0.79
C ARG A 21 4.80 -7.51 0.41
N LEU A 22 4.92 -8.55 1.23
CA LEU A 22 5.76 -9.72 0.91
C LEU A 22 5.27 -10.45 -0.35
N GLU A 23 3.95 -10.60 -0.52
CA GLU A 23 3.36 -11.19 -1.73
C GLU A 23 3.69 -10.36 -2.98
N VAL A 24 3.55 -9.03 -2.91
CA VAL A 24 3.89 -8.13 -4.03
C VAL A 24 5.39 -8.18 -4.34
N ALA A 25 6.26 -8.19 -3.33
CA ALA A 25 7.70 -8.34 -3.52
C ALA A 25 8.04 -9.65 -4.26
N SER A 26 7.42 -10.76 -3.84
CA SER A 26 7.62 -12.06 -4.50
C SER A 26 7.16 -12.05 -5.96
N ILE A 27 6.06 -11.36 -6.28
CA ILE A 27 5.61 -11.19 -7.67
C ILE A 27 6.63 -10.38 -8.48
N LEU A 28 7.14 -9.27 -7.94
CA LEU A 28 8.16 -8.46 -8.61
C LEU A 28 9.44 -9.25 -8.89
N GLU A 29 9.88 -10.07 -7.93
CA GLU A 29 11.03 -10.96 -8.08
C GLU A 29 10.80 -12.02 -9.17
N GLN A 30 9.62 -12.65 -9.22
CA GLN A 30 9.26 -13.61 -10.26
C GLN A 30 9.23 -12.98 -11.65
N LEU A 31 8.79 -11.73 -11.74
CA LEU A 31 8.78 -10.94 -12.97
C LEU A 31 10.16 -10.36 -13.33
N LYS A 32 11.17 -10.56 -12.47
CA LYS A 32 12.54 -10.01 -12.62
C LYS A 32 12.55 -8.49 -12.75
N VAL A 33 11.64 -7.82 -12.03
CA VAL A 33 11.60 -6.37 -11.95
C VAL A 33 12.56 -5.93 -10.84
N GLU A 34 13.48 -5.02 -11.14
CA GLU A 34 14.34 -4.40 -10.14
C GLU A 34 13.55 -3.36 -9.33
N PHE A 35 13.67 -3.41 -8.00
CA PHE A 35 12.97 -2.50 -7.11
C PHE A 35 13.75 -2.21 -5.84
N GLN A 36 13.46 -1.06 -5.21
CA GLN A 36 13.90 -0.72 -3.86
C GLN A 36 12.68 -0.60 -2.94
N ALA A 37 12.67 -1.33 -1.83
CA ALA A 37 11.54 -1.34 -0.92
C ALA A 37 11.70 -0.32 0.23
N GLY A 38 10.60 0.32 0.62
CA GLY A 38 10.53 1.14 1.85
C GLY A 38 11.33 2.45 1.79
N GLN A 39 11.51 3.02 0.60
CA GLN A 39 12.24 4.28 0.42
C GLN A 39 11.37 5.47 0.89
N SER A 40 11.89 6.34 1.74
CA SER A 40 11.20 7.59 2.11
C SER A 40 11.31 8.63 0.98
N THR A 41 10.27 9.45 0.83
CA THR A 41 10.33 10.65 -0.02
C THR A 41 11.33 11.66 0.52
N GLN A 42 11.76 12.62 -0.32
CA GLN A 42 12.79 13.61 0.06
C GLN A 42 12.34 14.50 1.22
N ASP A 43 11.06 14.81 1.28
CA ASP A 43 10.42 15.56 2.36
C ASP A 43 10.14 14.72 3.62
N GLY A 44 10.33 13.41 3.57
CA GLY A 44 10.06 12.48 4.67
C GLY A 44 8.57 12.30 5.00
N LEU A 45 7.66 12.77 4.14
CA LEU A 45 6.21 12.77 4.41
C LEU A 45 5.50 11.49 3.94
N ALA A 46 6.11 10.73 3.04
CA ALA A 46 5.58 9.46 2.55
C ALA A 46 6.67 8.39 2.45
N VAL A 47 6.24 7.13 2.41
CA VAL A 47 7.11 5.98 2.18
C VAL A 47 6.66 5.28 0.90
N VAL A 48 7.59 5.13 -0.02
CA VAL A 48 7.42 4.31 -1.22
C VAL A 48 7.52 2.85 -0.84
N HIS A 49 6.44 2.10 -1.02
CA HIS A 49 6.46 0.66 -0.75
C HIS A 49 7.48 -0.06 -1.64
N PHE A 50 7.40 0.17 -2.95
CA PHE A 50 8.36 -0.33 -3.93
C PHE A 50 8.64 0.76 -4.97
N ALA A 51 9.87 1.27 -4.96
CA ALA A 51 10.38 2.20 -5.96
C ALA A 51 10.90 1.42 -7.16
N LEU A 52 10.42 1.79 -8.34
CA LEU A 52 10.75 1.17 -9.62
C LEU A 52 11.36 2.22 -10.56
N GLU A 53 12.35 1.82 -11.35
CA GLU A 53 12.89 2.64 -12.43
C GLU A 53 12.83 1.86 -13.76
N PRO A 54 11.65 1.77 -14.40
CA PRO A 54 11.49 1.00 -15.63
C PRO A 54 12.28 1.57 -16.81
N GLN A 55 12.59 2.87 -16.79
CA GLN A 55 13.39 3.59 -17.78
C GLN A 55 14.20 4.68 -17.06
N PRO A 56 15.40 5.03 -17.57
CA PRO A 56 16.23 6.06 -16.94
C PRO A 56 15.47 7.37 -16.71
N GLY A 57 15.41 7.82 -15.46
CA GLY A 57 14.76 9.07 -15.07
C GLY A 57 13.24 9.00 -14.92
N ARG A 58 12.61 7.84 -15.09
CA ARG A 58 11.19 7.62 -14.79
C ARG A 58 11.05 6.84 -13.49
N GLN A 59 10.67 7.52 -12.42
CA GLN A 59 10.47 6.92 -11.10
C GLN A 59 8.99 6.57 -10.90
N VAL A 60 8.71 5.30 -10.63
CA VAL A 60 7.35 4.79 -10.40
C VAL A 60 7.24 4.27 -8.97
N ALA A 61 6.23 4.75 -8.24
CA ALA A 61 5.94 4.32 -6.88
C ALA A 61 4.83 3.26 -6.88
N LEU A 62 5.19 1.98 -6.79
CA LEU A 62 4.20 0.92 -6.66
C LEU A 62 3.70 0.85 -5.21
N GLN A 63 2.56 1.49 -4.97
CA GLN A 63 1.91 1.55 -3.66
C GLN A 63 0.94 0.38 -3.43
N VAL A 64 1.20 -0.40 -2.37
CA VAL A 64 0.26 -1.42 -1.89
C VAL A 64 -0.82 -0.76 -1.05
N LEU A 65 -2.05 -0.82 -1.55
CA LEU A 65 -3.23 -0.33 -0.86
C LEU A 65 -3.92 -1.46 -0.08
N PHE A 66 -4.52 -1.10 1.05
CA PHE A 66 -5.25 -2.00 1.92
C PHE A 66 -6.76 -1.73 1.87
N GLU A 67 -7.56 -2.73 2.23
CA GLU A 67 -9.03 -2.62 2.22
C GLU A 67 -9.55 -1.45 3.07
N TYR A 68 -8.90 -1.17 4.21
CA TYR A 68 -9.30 -0.09 5.12
C TYR A 68 -9.00 1.31 4.56
N GLN A 69 -8.22 1.42 3.49
CA GLN A 69 -7.96 2.68 2.78
C GLN A 69 -9.06 3.00 1.76
N HIS A 70 -10.05 2.12 1.62
CA HIS A 70 -11.17 2.32 0.70
C HIS A 70 -12.49 2.39 1.46
N THR A 71 -13.42 3.15 0.89
CA THR A 71 -14.83 3.10 1.30
C THR A 71 -15.41 1.72 1.00
N SER A 72 -16.22 1.18 1.91
CA SER A 72 -16.80 -0.16 1.75
C SER A 72 -17.92 -0.25 0.70
N ASN A 73 -18.51 0.88 0.30
CA ASN A 73 -19.65 0.94 -0.62
C ASN A 73 -19.29 1.34 -2.05
N THR A 74 -18.38 2.31 -2.24
CA THR A 74 -17.98 2.78 -3.58
C THR A 74 -16.60 2.30 -3.99
N GLY A 75 -15.81 1.74 -3.08
CA GLY A 75 -14.42 1.36 -3.34
C GLY A 75 -13.50 2.55 -3.62
N GLN A 76 -13.93 3.78 -3.33
CA GLN A 76 -13.10 4.97 -3.49
C GLN A 76 -12.03 5.04 -2.40
N LEU A 77 -10.86 5.58 -2.74
CA LEU A 77 -9.80 5.86 -1.77
C LEU A 77 -10.27 6.87 -0.73
N LEU A 78 -9.94 6.61 0.53
CA LEU A 78 -10.15 7.54 1.63
C LEU A 78 -9.09 8.65 1.60
N GLY A 79 -9.43 9.80 2.20
CA GLY A 79 -8.59 11.00 2.22
C GLY A 79 -7.11 10.77 2.57
N PRO A 80 -6.76 9.98 3.60
CA PRO A 80 -5.36 9.72 3.91
C PRO A 80 -4.58 9.04 2.78
N ALA A 81 -5.19 8.07 2.08
CA ALA A 81 -4.54 7.39 0.97
C ALA A 81 -4.45 8.28 -0.27
N GLN A 82 -5.47 9.09 -0.54
CA GLN A 82 -5.41 10.10 -1.61
C GLN A 82 -4.33 11.16 -1.35
N PHE A 83 -4.18 11.57 -0.09
CA PHE A 83 -3.15 12.52 0.32
C PHE A 83 -1.75 11.93 0.14
N GLU A 84 -1.54 10.67 0.55
CA GLU A 84 -0.28 9.97 0.33
C GLU A 84 0.08 9.87 -1.16
N THR A 85 -0.88 9.49 -2.02
CA THR A 85 -0.69 9.53 -3.47
C THR A 85 -0.26 10.91 -3.95
N ARG A 86 -0.92 11.97 -3.47
CA ARG A 86 -0.58 13.34 -3.87
C ARG A 86 0.81 13.78 -3.44
N VAL A 87 1.26 13.37 -2.25
CA VAL A 87 2.62 13.63 -1.76
C VAL A 87 3.65 12.97 -2.67
N LEU A 88 3.41 11.73 -3.09
CA LEU A 88 4.30 11.00 -4.01
C LEU A 88 4.40 11.71 -5.36
N GLU A 89 3.26 12.08 -5.95
CA GLU A 89 3.21 12.84 -7.21
C GLU A 89 3.99 14.16 -7.11
N MET A 90 3.84 14.89 -6.00
CA MET A 90 4.56 16.14 -5.76
C MET A 90 6.08 15.95 -5.59
N ASN A 91 6.50 14.75 -5.18
CA ASN A 91 7.90 14.35 -5.09
C ASN A 91 8.45 13.77 -6.41
N GLY A 92 7.68 13.86 -7.51
CA GLY A 92 8.11 13.44 -8.84
C GLY A 92 7.94 11.95 -9.13
N TRP A 93 7.22 11.22 -8.27
CA TRP A 93 6.88 9.83 -8.50
C TRP A 93 5.62 9.72 -9.37
N GLU A 94 5.67 8.84 -10.36
CA GLU A 94 4.48 8.36 -11.07
C GLU A 94 3.74 7.28 -10.26
#